data_AF-A0A832W006-F1
#
_entry.id   AF-A0A832W006-F1
#
_cell.length_a   1.000
_cell.length_b   1.000
_cell.length_c   1.000
_cell.angle_alpha   90.00
_cell.angle_beta   90.00
_cell.angle_gamma   90.00
#
_symmetry.space_group_name_H-M   'P 1'
#
loop_
_entity.id
_entity.type
_entity.pdbx_description
1 polymer ?
#
loop_
_entity_poly.entity_id
_entity_poly.type
_entity_poly.pdbx_seq_one_letter_code
_entity_poly.pdbx_strand_id
1 'polypeptide(L)' 'MATNTISIRDEAYNLLKNAKLEGESFSDVIDRLLKNEKGICRFISGL' A
#
# COMPACT_ATOMS: atom_id res chain seq x y z
N MET A 1 -15.36 9.90 5.96
CA MET A 1 -13.89 9.99 5.87
C MET A 1 -13.55 10.88 4.71
N ALA A 2 -12.63 11.83 4.88
CA ALA A 2 -12.16 12.64 3.76
C ALA A 2 -11.38 11.74 2.79
N THR A 3 -11.64 11.86 1.50
CA THR A 3 -10.89 11.16 0.46
C THR A 3 -9.89 12.12 -0.16
N ASN A 4 -8.68 11.63 -0.40
CA ASN A 4 -7.67 12.35 -1.16
C ASN A 4 -7.42 11.60 -2.47
N THR A 5 -7.21 12.34 -3.55
CA THR A 5 -6.78 11.78 -4.83
C THR A 5 -5.28 11.97 -4.95
N ILE A 6 -4.58 10.88 -5.25
CA ILE A 6 -3.14 10.89 -5.51
C ILE A 6 -2.86 10.28 -6.88
N SER A 7 -1.82 10.76 -7.54
CA SER A 7 -1.29 10.11 -8.74
C SER A 7 -0.11 9.24 -8.34
N ILE A 8 -0.09 8.01 -8.85
CA ILE A 8 1.01 7.06 -8.64
C ILE A 8 1.48 6.51 -9.98
N ARG A 9 2.70 5.97 -10.00
CA ARG A 9 3.22 5.26 -11.18
C ARG A 9 2.36 4.03 -11.46
N ASP A 10 2.23 3.69 -12.74
CA ASP A 10 1.45 2.52 -13.18
C ASP A 10 1.94 1.22 -12.53
N GLU A 11 3.27 1.04 -12.45
CA GLU A 11 3.90 -0.07 -11.73
C GLU A 11 3.41 -0.19 -10.27
N ALA A 12 3.32 0.93 -9.55
CA ALA A 12 2.85 0.94 -8.17
C ALA A 12 1.36 0.61 -8.07
N TYR A 13 0.55 1.09 -9.02
CA TYR A 13 -0.86 0.71 -9.13
C TYR A 13 -1.01 -0.80 -9.35
N ASN A 14 -0.22 -1.38 -10.26
CA ASN A 14 -0.26 -2.81 -10.55
C ASN A 14 0.14 -3.66 -9.35
N LEU A 15 1.17 -3.25 -8.59
CA LEU A 15 1.53 -3.90 -7.34
C LEU A 15 0.37 -3.90 -6.32
N LEU A 16 -0.27 -2.75 -6.13
CA LEU A 16 -1.42 -2.63 -5.22
C LEU A 16 -2.61 -3.47 -5.71
N LYS A 17 -2.88 -3.48 -7.02
CA LYS A 17 -3.95 -4.27 -7.63
C LYS A 17 -3.74 -5.77 -7.43
N ASN A 18 -2.50 -6.25 -7.56
CA ASN A 18 -2.15 -7.66 -7.36
C ASN A 18 -2.16 -8.06 -5.87
N ALA A 19 -1.83 -7.13 -4.96
CA ALA A 19 -1.85 -7.38 -3.52
C ALA A 19 -3.25 -7.34 -2.89
N LYS A 20 -4.24 -6.77 -3.59
CA LYS A 20 -5.60 -6.56 -3.13
C LYS A 20 -6.38 -7.87 -3.00
N LEU A 21 -6.98 -8.11 -1.83
CA LEU A 21 -7.87 -9.24 -1.60
C LEU A 21 -9.32 -8.91 -1.99
N GLU A 22 -10.14 -9.95 -2.15
CA GLU A 22 -11.56 -9.79 -2.43
C GLU A 22 -12.25 -8.97 -1.33
N GLY A 23 -12.99 -7.94 -1.74
CA GLY A 23 -13.70 -7.04 -0.84
C GLY A 23 -12.88 -5.90 -0.22
N GLU A 24 -11.55 -5.86 -0.39
CA GLU A 24 -10.72 -4.78 0.15
C GLU A 24 -10.77 -3.51 -0.70
N SER A 25 -10.61 -2.32 -0.11
CA SER A 25 -10.24 -1.08 -0.81
C SER A 25 -8.73 -0.96 -0.99
N PHE A 26 -8.26 -0.08 -1.89
CA PHE A 26 -6.83 0.24 -1.97
C PHE A 26 -6.30 0.85 -0.67
N SER A 27 -7.14 1.61 0.05
CA SER A 27 -6.80 2.12 1.38
C SER A 27 -6.58 0.98 2.38
N ASP A 28 -7.40 -0.09 2.33
CA ASP A 28 -7.23 -1.26 3.20
C ASP A 28 -5.96 -2.04 2.88
N VAL A 29 -5.61 -2.15 1.59
CA VAL A 29 -4.36 -2.78 1.16
C VAL A 29 -3.16 -2.02 1.70
N ILE A 30 -3.16 -0.69 1.54
CA ILE A 30 -2.09 0.17 2.08
C ILE A 30 -2.02 -0.01 3.59
N ASP A 31 -3.14 0.12 4.30
CA ASP A 31 -3.18 -0.07 5.75
C ASP A 31 -2.70 -1.46 6.18
N ARG A 32 -3.06 -2.53 5.48
CA ARG A 32 -2.64 -3.90 5.80
C ARG A 32 -1.15 -4.10 5.58
N LEU A 33 -0.62 -3.62 4.46
CA LEU A 33 0.81 -3.71 4.16
C LEU A 33 1.64 -2.87 5.14
N LEU A 34 1.14 -1.68 5.51
CA LEU A 34 1.83 -0.76 6.41
C LEU A 34 1.65 -1.08 7.91
N LYS A 35 0.50 -1.60 8.35
CA LYS A 35 0.27 -1.97 9.76
C LYS A 35 0.98 -3.27 10.14
N ASN A 36 1.32 -4.11 9.16
CA ASN A 36 2.16 -5.28 9.38
C ASN A 36 3.67 -4.92 9.45
N GLU A 37 4.01 -3.62 9.48
CA GLU A 37 5.37 -3.10 9.58
C GLU A 37 6.01 -3.25 10.97
N LYS A 38 6.28 -4.50 11.35
CA LYS A 38 7.67 -4.81 11.73
C LYS A 38 8.58 -4.98 10.49
N GLY A 39 8.01 -5.01 9.26
CA GLY A 39 8.74 -5.20 7.99
C GLY A 39 9.17 -3.95 7.20
N ILE A 40 8.40 -2.85 7.25
CA ILE A 40 8.66 -1.50 6.71
C ILE A 40 10.04 -0.92 7.07
N CYS A 41 10.28 -0.76 8.37
CA CYS A 41 11.51 -0.16 8.89
C CYS A 41 12.80 -0.84 8.41
N ARG A 42 12.76 -2.10 7.97
CA ARG A 42 13.94 -2.78 7.41
C ARG A 42 14.31 -2.27 6.01
N PHE A 43 13.36 -1.80 5.21
CA PHE A 43 13.64 -1.29 3.86
C PHE A 43 14.21 0.12 3.85
N ILE A 44 13.87 0.95 4.84
CA ILE A 44 14.31 2.34 4.91
C ILE A 44 15.62 2.50 5.71
N SER A 45 15.94 1.56 6.60
CA SER A 45 17.19 1.59 7.39
C SER A 45 18.44 1.10 6.62
N GLY A 46 18.33 0.82 5.33
CA GLY A 46 19.41 0.33 4.47
C GLY A 46 19.80 1.29 3.34
N LEU A 47 19.37 2.56 3.41
CA LEU A 47 19.68 3.60 2.44
C LEU A 47 20.32 4.82 3.10
#